data_AF-A0A1X0S881-F1
#
_entry.id   AF-A0A1X0S881-F1
#
_cell.length_a   1.000
_cell.length_b   1.000
_cell.length_c   1.000
_cell.angle_alpha   90.00
_cell.angle_beta   90.00
_cell.angle_gamma   90.00
#
_symmetry.space_group_name_H-M   'P 1'
#
loop_
_entity.id
_entity.type
_entity.pdbx_description
1 polymer ?
#
loop_
_entity_poly.entity_id
_entity_poly.type
_entity_poly.pdbx_seq_one_letter_code
_entity_poly.pdbx_strand_id
1 'polypeptide(L)'
;MNNLPGGGPVRRKDPRLVQQNVNRPLMNNTIGIIKPAGTIYPSSVTRDPFGPPLFDEKRQSTAQQDYNMNQTMKAALNYANSASFGFYISKPSVHNNNIIPCIPRF
;
A
#
# COMPACT_ATOMS: atom_id res chain seq x y z
N MET A 1 -55.09 -29.93 -0.36
CA MET A 1 -54.99 -28.97 0.76
C MET A 1 -53.55 -28.48 0.83
N ASN A 2 -53.33 -27.21 0.52
CA ASN A 2 -52.01 -26.55 0.44
C ASN A 2 -51.64 -25.97 1.81
N ASN A 3 -50.45 -26.29 2.33
CA ASN A 3 -49.86 -25.57 3.46
C ASN A 3 -48.45 -25.12 3.08
N LEU A 4 -48.31 -23.87 2.64
CA LEU A 4 -47.06 -23.13 2.60
C LEU A 4 -46.85 -22.46 3.96
N PRO A 5 -45.72 -22.63 4.67
CA PRO A 5 -45.35 -21.72 5.73
C PRO A 5 -44.66 -20.49 5.11
N GLY A 6 -45.29 -19.32 5.27
CA GLY A 6 -44.81 -18.04 4.81
C GLY A 6 -43.46 -17.66 5.42
N GLY A 7 -42.55 -17.20 4.55
CA GLY A 7 -41.29 -16.60 4.94
C GLY A 7 -41.51 -15.19 5.50
N GLY A 8 -41.42 -15.05 6.82
CA GLY A 8 -41.07 -13.78 7.45
C GLY A 8 -39.63 -13.38 7.12
N PRO A 9 -39.24 -12.11 7.30
CA PRO A 9 -37.91 -11.65 6.92
C PRO A 9 -36.86 -12.30 7.83
N VAL A 10 -36.10 -13.25 7.29
CA VAL A 10 -34.91 -13.78 7.96
C VAL A 10 -33.88 -12.66 7.97
N ARG A 11 -33.82 -11.91 9.06
CA ARG A 11 -32.66 -11.11 9.44
C ARG A 11 -31.48 -12.06 9.62
N ARG A 12 -30.78 -12.37 8.53
CA ARG A 12 -29.46 -13.00 8.60
C ARG A 12 -28.52 -11.99 9.26
N LYS A 13 -28.34 -12.16 10.56
CA LYS A 13 -27.18 -11.61 11.27
C LYS A 13 -25.97 -12.33 10.68
N ASP A 14 -25.20 -11.65 9.84
CA ASP A 14 -23.93 -12.18 9.34
C ASP A 14 -22.98 -12.45 10.53
N PRO A 15 -22.57 -13.71 10.77
CA PRO A 15 -21.72 -14.07 11.89
C PRO A 15 -20.24 -14.01 11.50
N ARG A 16 -19.80 -12.88 10.92
CA ARG A 16 -18.37 -12.53 10.74
C ARG A 16 -18.13 -11.04 10.99
N LEU A 17 -18.23 -10.67 12.26
CA LEU A 17 -17.19 -9.88 12.94
C LEU A 17 -15.82 -10.39 12.48
N VAL A 18 -14.82 -9.58 12.14
CA VAL A 18 -14.27 -8.49 12.93
C VAL A 18 -13.63 -7.49 11.95
N GLN A 19 -14.05 -6.23 12.02
CA GLN A 19 -13.21 -5.11 11.59
C GLN A 19 -11.89 -5.26 12.35
N GLN A 20 -10.82 -5.73 11.70
CA GLN A 20 -9.48 -5.59 12.25
C GLN A 20 -9.12 -4.11 12.16
N ASN A 21 -9.66 -3.34 13.11
CA ASN A 21 -9.05 -2.11 13.55
C ASN A 21 -7.71 -2.51 14.15
N VAL A 22 -6.67 -2.48 13.33
CA VAL A 22 -5.29 -2.57 13.84
C VAL A 22 -5.07 -1.26 14.57
N ASN A 23 -5.41 -1.25 15.86
CA ASN A 23 -4.85 -0.36 16.85
C ASN A 23 -3.33 -0.55 16.78
N ARG A 24 -2.67 0.17 15.87
CA ARG A 24 -1.23 0.37 15.95
C ARG A 24 -1.03 1.24 17.18
N PRO A 25 -0.37 0.76 18.25
CA PRO A 25 0.16 1.69 19.23
C PRO A 25 1.05 2.67 18.46
N LEU A 26 0.75 3.95 18.61
CA LEU A 26 1.65 5.04 18.26
C LEU A 26 2.89 4.84 19.14
N MET A 27 3.85 4.04 18.67
CA MET A 27 5.12 3.86 19.36
C MET A 27 5.88 5.17 19.20
N ASN A 28 5.68 5.97 20.24
CA ASN A 28 6.40 7.14 20.63
C ASN A 28 7.87 6.74 20.86
N ASN A 29 8.64 6.54 19.79
CA ASN A 29 10.09 6.51 19.87
C ASN A 29 10.61 7.95 19.92
N THR A 30 10.16 8.67 20.95
CA THR A 30 10.90 9.80 21.49
C THR A 30 12.07 9.20 22.29
N ILE A 31 13.11 8.77 21.58
CA ILE A 31 14.43 8.66 22.22
C ILE A 31 14.79 10.09 22.58
N GLY A 32 14.76 10.36 23.88
CA GLY A 32 14.88 11.68 24.45
C GLY A 32 16.12 12.40 23.95
N ILE A 33 15.91 13.56 23.37
CA ILE A 33 16.81 14.68 23.61
C ILE A 33 15.93 15.76 24.21
N ILE A 34 15.90 15.80 25.55
CA ILE A 34 15.47 16.97 26.29
C ILE A 34 16.45 18.07 25.89
N LYS A 35 16.10 18.88 24.89
CA LYS A 35 16.83 20.12 24.59
C LYS A 35 16.28 21.18 25.53
N PRO A 36 17.08 21.75 26.46
CA PRO A 36 16.65 22.95 27.13
C PRO A 36 16.43 24.04 26.08
N ALA A 37 15.38 24.83 26.28
CA ALA A 37 15.02 25.91 25.41
C ALA A 37 16.21 26.89 25.24
N GLY A 38 16.52 27.19 23.98
CA GLY A 38 17.40 28.31 23.61
C GLY A 38 18.83 27.93 23.29
N THR A 39 19.10 27.51 22.05
CA THR A 39 20.31 27.96 21.32
C THR A 39 20.19 27.65 19.83
N ILE A 40 20.24 28.71 19.01
CA ILE A 40 20.46 28.63 17.57
C ILE A 40 21.97 28.44 17.37
N TYR A 41 22.40 27.32 16.80
CA TYR A 41 23.74 27.19 16.25
C TYR A 41 23.66 26.72 14.80
N PRO A 42 24.16 27.49 13.82
CA PRO A 42 24.39 26.98 12.48
C PRO A 42 25.64 26.09 12.56
N SER A 43 25.45 24.77 12.71
CA SER A 43 26.59 23.85 12.66
C SER A 43 27.04 23.71 11.21
N SER A 44 28.13 24.39 10.85
CA SER A 44 28.96 24.03 9.70
C SER A 44 29.41 22.59 9.89
N VAL A 45 28.79 21.66 9.15
CA VAL A 45 29.14 20.24 9.18
C VAL A 45 30.54 20.08 8.59
N THR A 46 31.54 19.98 9.46
CA THR A 46 32.87 19.51 9.09
C THR A 46 32.74 18.05 8.68
N ARG A 47 32.85 17.77 7.37
CA ARG A 47 32.78 16.40 6.81
C ARG A 47 33.96 15.57 7.32
N ASP A 48 33.67 14.42 7.91
CA ASP A 48 34.67 13.37 8.15
C ASP A 48 34.97 12.66 6.81
N PRO A 49 36.22 12.70 6.30
CA PRO A 49 36.59 12.08 5.02
C PRO A 49 36.52 10.55 5.04
N PHE A 50 36.39 9.91 6.21
CA PHE A 50 36.26 8.45 6.34
C PHE A 50 34.86 8.01 6.80
N GLY A 51 33.89 8.92 6.84
CA GLY A 51 32.50 8.59 7.14
C GLY A 51 31.87 7.68 6.06
N PRO A 52 30.87 6.85 6.40
CA PRO A 52 30.15 6.06 5.41
C PRO A 52 29.57 6.98 4.33
N PRO A 53 29.60 6.57 3.05
CA PRO A 53 29.06 7.38 1.98
C PRO A 53 27.60 7.73 2.30
N LEU A 54 27.29 9.02 2.29
CA LEU A 54 25.91 9.49 2.35
C LEU A 54 25.24 9.02 1.05
N PHE A 55 24.61 7.85 1.10
CA PHE A 55 23.81 7.35 -0.02
C PHE A 55 22.74 8.40 -0.35
N ASP A 56 22.61 8.76 -1.63
CA ASP A 56 21.52 9.60 -2.10
C ASP A 56 20.17 8.92 -1.77
N GLU A 57 19.53 9.30 -0.66
CA GLU A 57 18.20 8.80 -0.25
C GLU A 57 17.17 8.88 -1.40
N LYS A 58 17.35 9.82 -2.32
CA LYS A 58 16.50 10.02 -3.49
C LYS A 58 16.53 8.86 -4.48
N ARG A 59 17.60 8.06 -4.55
CA ARG A 59 17.69 6.91 -5.48
C ARG A 59 17.07 5.64 -4.92
N GLN A 60 17.06 5.49 -3.59
CA GLN A 60 16.50 4.31 -2.96
C GLN A 60 14.96 4.35 -2.96
N SER A 61 14.37 5.55 -2.83
CA SER A 61 12.92 5.73 -2.83
C SER A 61 12.28 5.39 -4.18
N THR A 62 12.94 5.73 -5.30
CA THR A 62 12.41 5.44 -6.65
C THR A 62 12.45 3.95 -6.96
N ALA A 63 13.57 3.26 -6.66
CA ALA A 63 13.69 1.82 -6.90
C ALA A 63 12.66 1.00 -6.11
N GLN A 64 12.39 1.37 -4.86
CA GLN A 64 11.36 0.72 -4.05
C GLN A 64 9.95 0.98 -4.59
N GLN A 65 9.67 2.20 -5.06
CA GLN A 65 8.39 2.57 -5.63
C GLN A 65 8.12 1.79 -6.92
N ASP A 66 9.11 1.69 -7.81
CA ASP A 66 8.99 0.93 -9.06
C ASP A 66 8.75 -0.56 -8.79
N TYR A 67 9.44 -1.13 -7.81
CA TYR A 67 9.21 -2.52 -7.38
C TYR A 67 7.78 -2.74 -6.92
N ASN A 68 7.27 -1.87 -6.03
CA ASN A 68 5.91 -1.97 -5.51
C ASN A 68 4.85 -1.82 -6.63
N MET A 69 5.10 -0.92 -7.58
CA MET A 69 4.23 -0.72 -8.73
C MET A 69 4.20 -1.96 -9.63
N ASN A 70 5.36 -2.57 -9.90
CA ASN A 70 5.46 -3.81 -10.67
C ASN A 70 4.72 -4.97 -10.02
N GLN A 71 4.84 -5.14 -8.70
CA GLN A 71 4.08 -6.17 -7.99
C GLN A 71 2.57 -5.95 -8.08
N THR A 72 2.12 -4.70 -7.93
CA THR A 72 0.71 -4.33 -8.03
C THR A 72 0.15 -4.60 -9.43
N MET A 73 0.88 -4.21 -10.47
CA MET A 73 0.52 -4.50 -11.87
C MET A 73 0.37 -5.99 -12.14
N LYS A 74 1.35 -6.80 -11.70
CA LYS A 74 1.32 -8.26 -11.88
C LYS A 74 0.12 -8.89 -11.19
N ALA A 75 -0.14 -8.50 -9.94
CA ALA A 75 -1.28 -9.02 -9.18
C ALA A 75 -2.62 -8.64 -9.83
N ALA A 76 -2.78 -7.39 -10.27
CA ALA A 76 -3.99 -6.92 -10.94
C ALA A 76 -4.24 -7.66 -12.27
N LEU A 77 -3.20 -7.86 -13.08
CA LEU A 77 -3.30 -8.58 -14.34
C LEU A 77 -3.69 -10.05 -14.13
N ASN A 78 -3.06 -10.72 -13.17
CA ASN A 78 -3.38 -12.11 -12.83
C ASN A 78 -4.83 -12.27 -12.35
N TYR A 79 -5.29 -11.35 -11.51
CA TYR A 79 -6.68 -11.34 -11.06
C TYR A 79 -7.64 -11.17 -12.23
N ALA A 80 -7.39 -10.19 -13.11
CA ALA A 80 -8.22 -9.93 -14.29
C ALA A 80 -8.33 -11.16 -15.20
N ASN A 81 -7.20 -11.85 -15.46
CA ASN A 81 -7.15 -13.07 -16.26
C ASN A 81 -7.89 -14.25 -15.60
N SER A 82 -8.00 -14.27 -14.27
CA SER A 82 -8.74 -15.31 -13.54
C SER A 82 -10.25 -15.04 -13.42
N ALA A 83 -10.63 -13.76 -13.42
CA ALA A 83 -12.00 -13.32 -13.16
C ALA A 83 -12.80 -13.01 -14.43
N SER A 84 -12.12 -12.76 -15.55
CA SER A 84 -12.71 -12.30 -16.80
C SER A 84 -12.05 -12.96 -18.02
N PHE A 85 -12.83 -13.12 -19.10
CA PHE A 85 -12.36 -13.63 -20.39
C PHE A 85 -11.81 -12.53 -21.32
N GLY A 86 -11.62 -11.31 -20.83
CA GLY A 86 -11.08 -10.19 -21.60
C GLY A 86 -9.56 -10.28 -21.80
N PHE A 87 -9.05 -9.58 -22.81
CA PHE A 87 -7.60 -9.40 -23.00
C PHE A 87 -7.15 -8.09 -22.35
N TYR A 88 -6.20 -8.20 -21.42
CA TYR A 88 -5.71 -7.07 -20.62
C TYR A 88 -4.19 -6.95 -20.72
N ILE A 89 -3.69 -5.72 -20.66
CA ILE A 89 -2.26 -5.43 -20.49
C ILE A 89 -2.03 -4.63 -19.22
N SER A 90 -0.87 -4.81 -18.58
CA SER A 90 -0.48 -3.99 -17.44
C SER A 90 0.27 -2.73 -17.87
N LYS A 91 0.00 -1.61 -17.20
CA LYS A 91 0.72 -0.34 -17.39
C LYS A 91 1.01 0.33 -16.04
N PRO A 92 2.18 0.95 -15.87
CA PRO A 92 2.48 1.67 -14.64
C PRO A 92 1.52 2.86 -14.51
N SER A 93 0.74 2.91 -13.42
CA SER A 93 -0.19 3.99 -13.17
C SER A 93 -0.20 4.39 -11.70
N VAL A 94 -0.08 5.69 -11.44
CA VAL A 94 -0.28 6.28 -10.10
C VAL A 94 -1.76 6.48 -9.77
N HIS A 95 -2.66 6.29 -10.73
CA HIS A 95 -4.11 6.51 -10.60
C HIS A 95 -4.91 5.21 -10.54
N ASN A 96 -4.28 4.10 -10.11
CA ASN A 96 -4.88 2.77 -10.02
C ASN A 96 -5.39 2.19 -11.36
N ASN A 97 -4.99 2.75 -12.51
CA ASN A 97 -5.28 2.22 -13.84
C ASN A 97 -4.17 1.26 -14.30
N ASN A 98 -3.85 0.26 -13.47
CA ASN A 98 -2.71 -0.63 -13.68
C ASN A 98 -2.96 -1.71 -14.74
N ILE A 99 -4.22 -1.93 -15.13
CA ILE A 99 -4.63 -2.82 -16.20
C ILE A 99 -5.51 -2.06 -17.19
N ILE A 100 -5.31 -2.32 -18.48
CA ILE A 100 -6.06 -1.70 -19.57
C ILE A 100 -6.60 -2.82 -20.46
N PRO A 101 -7.92 -2.85 -20.74
CA PRO A 101 -8.46 -3.78 -21.73
C PRO A 101 -7.94 -3.42 -23.12
N CYS A 102 -7.54 -4.40 -23.92
CA CYS A 102 -7.09 -4.15 -25.29
C CYS A 102 -7.43 -5.30 -26.24
N ILE A 103 -7.22 -5.06 -27.53
CA ILE A 103 -7.38 -6.08 -28.57
C ILE A 103 -6.15 -7.01 -28.54
N PRO A 104 -6.33 -8.35 -28.64
CA PRO A 104 -5.21 -9.29 -28.73
C PRO A 104 -4.20 -8.90 -29.81
N ARG A 105 -2.91 -8.97 -29.46
CA ARG A 105 -1.80 -8.76 -30.40
C ARG A 105 -1.21 -10.14 -30.71
N PHE A 106 -1.21 -10.51 -32.00
CA PHE A 106 -0.61 -11.74 -32.52
C PHE A 106 0.77 -11.44 -33.11
#